data_AF-A0A351FFJ8-F1
#
_entry.id   AF-A0A351FFJ8-F1
#
_cell.length_a   1.000
_cell.length_b   1.000
_cell.length_c   1.000
_cell.angle_alpha   90.00
_cell.angle_beta   90.00
_cell.angle_gamma   90.00
#
_symmetry.space_group_name_H-M   'P 1'
#
loop_
_entity.id
_entity.type
_entity.pdbx_description
1 polymer ?
#
loop_
_entity_poly.entity_id
_entity_poly.type
_entity_poly.pdbx_seq_one_letter_code
_entity_poly.pdbx_strand_id
1 'polypeptide(L)'
;MNSENQSKGGGCPFNHSKEPPVTTAEQCPIHQAAGQGTSVQDWWPNQLKVDILHQHDARSNPMEDDFDYATEFQKLDYEALKQDLHDLMTDSQDWWPA
;
A
#
# COMPACT_ATOMS: atom_id res chain seq x y z
N MET A 1 -40.42 22.99 -23.79
CA MET A 1 -39.41 23.48 -22.82
C MET A 1 -39.14 22.30 -21.89
N ASN A 2 -38.31 21.32 -22.26
CA ASN A 2 -36.85 21.39 -22.55
C ASN A 2 -36.12 21.89 -21.29
N SER A 3 -35.06 21.29 -20.74
CA SER A 3 -34.27 20.09 -21.05
C SER A 3 -33.37 19.76 -19.83
N GLU A 4 -32.79 18.57 -19.61
CA GLU A 4 -32.77 17.31 -20.37
C GLU A 4 -32.50 16.09 -19.44
N ASN A 5 -32.74 14.87 -19.92
CA ASN A 5 -32.37 13.62 -19.23
C ASN A 5 -31.02 13.12 -19.78
N GLN A 6 -29.91 13.32 -19.06
CA GLN A 6 -28.59 12.85 -19.50
C GLN A 6 -28.38 11.36 -19.22
N SER A 7 -29.01 10.54 -20.06
CA SER A 7 -28.56 9.19 -20.34
C SER A 7 -27.16 9.24 -20.99
N LYS A 8 -26.12 9.07 -20.19
CA LYS A 8 -24.84 8.48 -20.63
C LYS A 8 -24.83 7.07 -20.06
N GLY A 9 -25.13 6.03 -20.83
CA GLY A 9 -24.60 5.77 -22.16
C GLY A 9 -23.61 4.64 -21.99
N GLY A 10 -24.10 3.39 -22.07
CA GLY A 10 -23.34 2.21 -21.69
C GLY A 10 -22.06 2.03 -22.52
N GLY A 11 -20.94 1.75 -21.85
CA GLY A 11 -19.62 1.64 -22.49
C GLY A 11 -18.82 0.45 -21.96
N CYS A 12 -19.05 -0.71 -22.55
CA CYS A 12 -18.21 -1.91 -22.54
C CYS A 12 -18.54 -2.71 -23.82
N PRO A 13 -17.62 -3.48 -24.44
CA PRO A 13 -16.18 -3.60 -24.21
C PRO A 13 -15.31 -3.29 -25.47
N PHE A 14 -14.01 -3.08 -25.27
CA PHE A 14 -12.96 -2.92 -26.30
C PHE A 14 -13.08 -1.73 -27.28
N ASN A 15 -12.43 -0.60 -26.96
CA ASN A 15 -11.51 0.03 -27.91
C ASN A 15 -10.47 0.94 -27.21
N HIS A 16 -9.34 1.18 -27.87
CA HIS A 16 -8.26 2.02 -27.37
C HIS A 16 -8.57 3.51 -27.52
N SER A 17 -8.68 4.24 -26.40
CA SER A 17 -8.58 5.70 -26.38
C SER A 17 -7.49 6.14 -25.40
N LYS A 18 -6.38 6.66 -25.93
CA LYS A 18 -5.38 7.40 -25.15
C LYS A 18 -5.88 8.83 -24.91
N GLU A 19 -6.66 9.04 -23.85
CA GLU A 19 -6.83 10.36 -23.26
C GLU A 19 -6.45 10.27 -21.77
N PRO A 20 -5.48 11.08 -21.29
CA PRO A 20 -5.06 11.03 -19.89
C PRO A 20 -6.15 11.68 -19.02
N PRO A 21 -6.74 10.95 -18.05
CA PRO A 21 -7.70 11.55 -17.13
C PRO A 21 -6.97 12.54 -16.21
N VAL A 22 -7.62 13.69 -16.02
CA VAL A 22 -7.38 14.76 -15.04
C VAL A 22 -6.29 14.47 -14.00
N THR A 23 -5.19 15.22 -14.07
CA THR A 23 -4.15 15.23 -13.04
C THR A 23 -4.67 15.83 -11.73
N THR A 24 -5.20 14.98 -10.86
CA THR A 24 -5.30 15.27 -9.42
C THR A 24 -3.92 14.99 -8.80
N ALA A 25 -3.58 15.66 -7.70
CA ALA A 25 -2.24 15.63 -7.09
C ALA A 25 -1.79 14.26 -6.52
N GLU A 26 -2.57 13.20 -6.73
CA GLU A 26 -2.40 11.86 -6.16
C GLU A 26 -1.98 10.80 -7.18
N GLN A 27 -1.96 11.12 -8.49
CA GLN A 27 -1.57 10.18 -9.54
C GLN A 27 -0.07 10.28 -9.91
N CYS A 28 0.68 9.19 -9.70
CA CYS A 28 2.05 9.06 -10.14
C CYS A 28 2.16 9.08 -11.69
N PRO A 29 3.04 9.90 -12.30
CA PRO A 29 3.11 10.07 -13.76
C PRO A 29 3.77 8.91 -14.52
N ILE A 30 4.25 7.88 -13.81
CA ILE A 30 4.96 6.72 -14.37
C ILE A 30 4.22 5.43 -14.01
N HIS A 31 3.47 4.91 -14.99
CA HIS A 31 2.77 3.63 -14.89
C HIS A 31 3.77 2.46 -14.99
N GLN A 32 4.22 1.94 -13.84
CA GLN A 32 5.06 0.74 -13.77
C GLN A 32 4.22 -0.51 -13.48
N ALA A 33 4.60 -1.62 -14.11
CA ALA A 33 3.73 -2.79 -14.28
C ALA A 33 3.70 -3.73 -13.06
N ALA A 34 2.90 -3.39 -12.05
CA ALA A 34 2.17 -4.33 -11.19
C ALA A 34 1.02 -3.58 -10.50
N GLY A 35 -0.22 -4.06 -10.62
CA GLY A 35 -1.39 -3.51 -9.91
C GLY A 35 -1.86 -2.10 -10.33
N GLN A 36 -1.25 -1.44 -11.32
CA GLN A 36 -1.66 -0.12 -11.79
C GLN A 36 -2.62 -0.19 -12.98
N GLY A 37 -3.71 0.57 -12.92
CA GLY A 37 -4.80 0.63 -13.90
C GLY A 37 -6.12 0.98 -13.20
N THR A 38 -7.23 1.14 -13.95
CA THR A 38 -8.56 1.30 -13.34
C THR A 38 -8.97 0.03 -12.61
N SER A 39 -9.12 0.16 -11.30
CA SER A 39 -9.51 -0.88 -10.34
C SER A 39 -11.02 -1.04 -10.26
N VAL A 40 -11.49 -2.09 -9.59
CA VAL A 40 -12.92 -2.30 -9.30
C VAL A 40 -13.48 -1.14 -8.45
N GLN A 41 -12.65 -0.60 -7.56
CA GLN A 41 -12.97 0.52 -6.68
C GLN A 41 -13.18 1.84 -7.45
N ASP A 42 -12.51 2.03 -8.60
CA ASP A 42 -12.71 3.21 -9.46
C ASP A 42 -14.07 3.16 -10.19
N TRP A 43 -14.56 1.96 -10.52
CA TRP A 43 -15.87 1.77 -11.15
C TRP A 43 -17.04 1.81 -10.16
N TRP A 44 -16.83 1.32 -8.93
CA TRP A 44 -17.84 1.30 -7.87
C TRP A 44 -17.31 1.86 -6.54
N PRO A 45 -17.13 3.19 -6.42
CA PRO A 45 -16.51 3.83 -5.25
C PRO A 45 -17.27 3.63 -3.93
N ASN A 46 -18.58 3.31 -4.01
CA ASN A 46 -19.44 3.05 -2.86
C ASN A 46 -19.63 1.54 -2.56
N GLN A 47 -18.86 0.64 -3.19
CA GLN A 47 -18.91 -0.78 -2.89
C GLN A 47 -18.38 -1.07 -1.47
N LEU A 48 -18.97 -2.05 -0.78
CA LEU A 48 -18.49 -2.50 0.53
C LEU A 48 -17.06 -3.06 0.41
N LYS A 49 -16.10 -2.39 1.05
CA LYS A 49 -14.70 -2.83 1.10
C LYS A 49 -14.53 -3.96 2.11
N VAL A 50 -14.30 -5.17 1.61
CA VAL A 50 -13.99 -6.37 2.42
C VAL A 50 -12.49 -6.61 2.58
N ASP A 51 -11.65 -5.72 2.04
CA ASP A 51 -10.20 -5.87 2.00
C ASP A 51 -9.56 -5.94 3.40
N ILE A 52 -10.19 -5.29 4.38
CA ILE A 52 -9.79 -5.34 5.80
C ILE A 52 -9.83 -6.75 6.40
N LEU A 53 -10.67 -7.65 5.88
CA LEU A 53 -10.86 -9.00 6.43
C LEU A 53 -9.72 -9.97 6.09
N HIS A 54 -8.79 -9.58 5.21
CA HIS A 54 -7.62 -10.37 4.82
C HIS A 54 -6.30 -9.59 4.96
N GLN A 55 -6.31 -8.49 5.72
CA GLN A 55 -5.07 -7.84 6.16
C GLN A 55 -4.33 -8.74 7.15
N HIS A 56 -3.00 -8.77 7.06
CA HIS A 56 -2.13 -9.59 7.93
C HIS A 56 -2.40 -11.10 7.89
N ASP A 57 -2.82 -11.64 6.74
CA ASP A 57 -2.85 -13.09 6.47
C ASP A 57 -1.45 -13.69 6.61
N ALA A 58 -1.35 -14.89 7.20
CA ALA A 58 -0.11 -15.65 7.37
C ALA A 58 0.70 -15.81 6.08
N ARG A 59 0.04 -15.84 4.91
CA ARG A 59 0.70 -15.86 3.59
C ARG A 59 1.58 -14.64 3.29
N SER A 60 1.40 -13.54 4.03
CA SER A 60 2.23 -12.33 3.96
C SER A 60 3.24 -12.21 5.10
N ASN A 61 3.21 -13.12 6.08
CA ASN A 61 4.18 -13.18 7.17
C ASN A 61 5.45 -13.91 6.69
N PRO A 62 6.65 -13.30 6.79
CA PRO A 62 7.90 -13.97 6.44
C PRO A 62 8.45 -14.88 7.57
N MET A 63 7.85 -14.88 8.76
CA MET A 63 8.26 -15.73 9.88
C MET A 63 7.74 -17.16 9.73
N GLU A 64 8.32 -18.09 10.51
CA GLU A 64 7.88 -19.49 10.59
C GLU A 64 6.48 -19.62 11.24
N ASP A 65 5.73 -20.66 10.87
CA ASP A 65 4.32 -20.85 11.29
C ASP A 65 4.14 -20.96 12.81
N ASP A 66 5.17 -21.41 13.54
CA ASP A 66 5.23 -21.59 14.99
C ASP A 66 6.04 -20.51 15.73
N PHE A 67 6.43 -19.42 15.05
CA PHE A 67 7.19 -18.33 15.63
C PHE A 67 6.40 -17.52 16.67
N ASP A 68 6.82 -17.58 17.94
CA ASP A 68 6.29 -16.75 19.02
C ASP A 68 7.27 -15.61 19.40
N TYR A 69 6.95 -14.40 18.93
CA TYR A 69 7.68 -13.18 19.24
C TYR A 69 7.82 -12.94 20.76
N ALA A 70 6.81 -13.26 21.57
CA ALA A 70 6.86 -13.01 23.01
C ALA A 70 7.85 -13.97 23.69
N THR A 71 7.97 -15.21 23.23
CA THR A 71 8.95 -16.18 23.71
C THR A 71 10.37 -15.83 23.27
N GLU A 72 10.59 -15.42 22.01
CA GLU A 72 11.92 -15.03 21.55
C GLU A 72 12.39 -13.70 22.17
N PHE A 73 11.50 -12.73 22.34
CA PHE A 73 11.83 -11.46 23.01
C PHE A 73 12.26 -11.65 24.47
N GLN A 74 11.75 -12.67 25.18
CA GLN A 74 12.18 -12.99 26.54
C GLN A 74 13.59 -13.59 26.62
N LYS A 75 14.14 -14.11 25.52
CA LYS A 75 15.52 -14.62 25.45
C LYS A 75 16.55 -13.56 25.08
N LEU A 76 16.09 -12.38 24.65
CA LEU A 76 16.91 -11.27 24.19
C LEU A 76 17.67 -10.63 25.36
N ASP A 77 18.96 -10.33 25.17
CA ASP A 77 19.70 -9.49 26.12
C ASP A 77 19.25 -8.03 25.96
N TYR A 78 18.29 -7.65 26.80
CA TYR A 78 17.66 -6.34 26.77
C TYR A 78 18.58 -5.20 27.22
N GLU A 79 19.59 -5.47 28.06
CA GLU A 79 20.52 -4.44 28.51
C GLU A 79 21.66 -4.24 27.50
N ALA A 80 22.15 -5.32 26.87
CA ALA A 80 23.07 -5.20 25.73
C ALA A 80 22.43 -4.41 24.58
N LEU A 81 21.18 -4.72 24.20
CA LEU A 81 20.47 -4.00 23.14
C LEU A 81 20.35 -2.49 23.43
N LYS A 82 20.10 -2.08 24.68
CA LYS A 82 20.07 -0.66 25.04
C LYS A 82 21.44 -0.01 24.91
N GLN A 83 22.50 -0.70 25.31
CA GLN A 83 23.86 -0.17 25.20
C GLN A 83 24.24 0.02 23.73
N ASP A 84 23.98 -0.98 22.87
CA ASP A 84 24.21 -0.89 21.43
C ASP A 84 23.44 0.28 20.80
N LEU A 85 22.19 0.53 21.24
CA LEU A 85 21.40 1.69 20.81
C LEU A 85 21.98 3.03 21.29
N HIS A 86 22.50 3.10 22.52
CA HIS A 86 23.15 4.30 23.04
C HIS A 86 24.46 4.62 22.30
N ASP A 87 25.24 3.59 21.96
CA ASP A 87 26.48 3.75 21.21
C ASP A 87 26.17 4.20 19.76
N LEU A 88 25.18 3.59 19.12
CA LEU A 88 24.68 3.97 17.78
C LEU A 88 24.23 5.43 17.68
N MET A 89 23.68 6.02 18.75
CA MET A 89 23.33 7.46 18.78
C MET A 89 24.54 8.39 18.61
N THR A 90 25.76 7.87 18.75
CA THR A 90 27.01 8.63 18.58
C THR A 90 27.88 8.15 17.42
N ASP A 91 27.53 7.02 16.78
CA ASP A 91 28.25 6.45 15.64
C ASP A 91 27.74 7.02 14.30
N SER A 92 28.16 8.26 14.02
CA SER A 92 27.78 9.00 12.81
C SER A 92 28.21 8.28 11.53
N GLN A 93 27.26 8.03 10.63
CA GLN A 93 27.50 7.35 9.36
C GLN A 93 27.73 8.35 8.22
N ASP A 94 28.72 8.12 7.35
CA ASP A 94 29.05 9.04 6.23
C ASP A 94 27.87 9.33 5.28
N TRP A 95 26.94 8.39 5.14
CA TRP A 95 25.76 8.51 4.29
C TRP A 95 24.59 9.28 4.95
N TRP A 96 24.62 9.42 6.28
CA TRP A 96 23.69 10.25 7.05
C TRP A 96 24.35 10.72 8.36
N PRO A 97 25.10 11.85 8.32
CA PRO A 97 25.78 12.37 9.50
C PRO A 97 24.80 12.76 10.62
N ALA A 98 25.24 12.58 11.87
CA ALA A 98 24.49 12.92 13.08
C ALA A 98 24.45 14.44 13.38
#